data_AF-A0A9D1FV31-F1
#
_entry.id   AF-A0A9D1FV31-F1
#
_cell.length_a   1.000
_cell.length_b   1.000
_cell.length_c   1.000
_cell.angle_alpha   90.00
_cell.angle_beta   90.00
_cell.angle_gamma   90.00
#
_symmetry.space_group_name_H-M   'P 1'
#
loop_
_entity.id
_entity.type
_entity.pdbx_description
1 polymer ?
#
loop_
_entity_poly.entity_id
_entity_poly.type
_entity_poly.pdbx_seq_one_letter_code
_entity_poly.pdbx_strand_id
1 'polypeptide(L)'
;MINNDLFITIVVMFVLSILSLFVLAGVAIWSGVEFYKYKTFKFLPVKLSLILIPLLVIYFGIPFWFLGAAYNNYNSEKAESFYDLAIKTALMPSVKALMYNEKGAYYVLYFKGSEAIAAYEKSYEIKKDDAPLHHLCMLYTIKGDYDKAVGTCVQTSHNQMAAINSILNKNYTLALNVINVEFKNEQPTCWDYAVRGYIYRALGRKDRFESDFDTAFNLCPKNDKLRELYENSSYYEEYYTDLRKKFHF
;
A
#
# COMPACT_ATOMS: atom_id res chain seq x y z
N MET A 1 -8.65 7.51 -1.21
CA MET A 1 -8.66 8.99 -1.11
C MET A 1 -7.23 9.48 -1.26
N ILE A 2 -6.91 10.30 -2.27
CA ILE A 2 -5.59 10.94 -2.36
C ILE A 2 -5.50 11.91 -1.17
N ASN A 3 -4.61 11.61 -0.22
CA ASN A 3 -4.52 12.31 1.05
C ASN A 3 -4.07 13.77 0.83
N ASN A 4 -4.55 14.69 1.68
CA ASN A 4 -4.49 16.14 1.45
C ASN A 4 -3.06 16.62 1.18
N ASP A 5 -2.03 16.07 1.82
CA ASP A 5 -0.63 16.49 1.62
C ASP A 5 0.00 16.04 0.29
N LEU A 6 -0.37 14.86 -0.22
CA LEU A 6 0.11 14.39 -1.53
C LEU A 6 -0.62 15.15 -2.63
N PHE A 7 -1.92 15.37 -2.45
CA PHE A 7 -2.71 16.23 -3.31
C PHE A 7 -2.16 17.66 -3.29
N ILE A 8 -1.91 18.25 -2.11
CA ILE A 8 -1.26 19.55 -1.92
C ILE A 8 0.11 19.54 -2.57
N THR A 9 0.91 18.47 -2.46
CA THR A 9 2.21 18.40 -3.15
C THR A 9 2.06 18.46 -4.66
N ILE A 10 1.15 17.66 -5.23
CA ILE A 10 0.89 17.65 -6.68
C ILE A 10 0.33 19.01 -7.13
N VAL A 11 -0.62 19.57 -6.38
CA VAL A 11 -1.22 20.88 -6.63
C VAL A 11 -0.18 21.98 -6.48
N VAL A 12 0.69 21.95 -5.47
CA VAL A 12 1.77 22.91 -5.27
C VAL A 12 2.79 22.78 -6.39
N MET A 13 3.18 21.57 -6.80
CA MET A 13 4.07 21.39 -7.96
C MET A 13 3.44 21.91 -9.25
N PHE A 14 2.14 21.68 -9.45
CA PHE A 14 1.38 22.17 -10.61
C PHE A 14 1.18 23.69 -10.58
N VAL A 15 0.85 24.25 -9.43
CA VAL A 15 0.69 25.70 -9.24
C VAL A 15 2.06 26.39 -9.36
N LEU A 16 3.13 25.82 -8.80
CA LEU A 16 4.48 26.33 -8.95
C LEU A 16 4.94 26.26 -10.42
N SER A 17 4.59 25.21 -11.16
CA SER A 17 4.93 25.13 -12.59
C SER A 17 4.16 26.16 -13.41
N ILE A 18 2.87 26.37 -13.15
CA ILE A 18 2.05 27.42 -13.76
C ILE A 18 2.55 28.83 -13.38
N LEU A 19 2.81 29.08 -12.10
CA LEU A 19 3.40 30.34 -11.63
C LEU A 19 4.76 30.57 -12.29
N SER A 20 5.57 29.52 -12.47
CA SER A 20 6.83 29.63 -13.22
C SER A 20 6.59 30.09 -14.65
N LEU A 21 5.55 29.57 -15.33
CA LEU A 21 5.20 29.96 -16.69
C LEU A 21 4.74 31.43 -16.76
N PHE A 22 3.95 31.89 -15.80
CA PHE A 22 3.53 33.30 -15.73
C PHE A 22 4.69 34.23 -15.39
N VAL A 23 5.59 33.84 -14.49
CA VAL A 23 6.81 34.59 -14.20
C VAL A 23 7.70 34.63 -15.45
N LEU A 24 7.89 33.51 -16.15
CA LEU A 24 8.63 33.44 -17.41
C LEU A 24 8.02 34.37 -18.48
N ALA A 25 6.71 34.33 -18.68
CA ALA A 25 6.02 35.18 -19.65
C ALA A 25 6.09 36.67 -19.27
N GLY A 26 5.82 37.01 -18.01
CA GLY A 26 5.90 38.38 -17.51
C GLY A 26 7.30 38.96 -17.63
N VAL A 27 8.33 38.15 -17.35
CA VAL A 27 9.72 38.57 -17.52
C VAL A 27 10.08 38.71 -19.00
N ALA A 28 9.66 37.80 -19.87
CA ALA A 28 9.90 37.92 -21.31
C ALA A 28 9.30 39.22 -21.88
N ILE A 29 8.07 39.57 -21.46
CA ILE A 29 7.41 40.82 -21.84
C ILE A 29 8.19 42.03 -21.29
N TRP A 30 8.52 42.03 -20.00
CA TRP A 30 9.22 43.15 -19.36
C TRP A 30 10.62 43.38 -19.94
N SER A 31 11.38 42.32 -20.17
CA SER A 31 12.68 42.35 -20.84
C SER A 31 12.58 42.83 -22.29
N GLY A 32 11.53 42.43 -23.02
CA GLY A 32 11.26 42.94 -24.36
C GLY A 32 10.99 44.45 -24.38
N VAL A 33 10.22 44.95 -23.41
CA VAL A 33 9.92 46.39 -23.27
C VAL A 33 11.14 47.20 -22.84
N GLU A 34 11.94 46.71 -21.89
CA GLU A 34 13.19 47.36 -21.48
C GLU A 34 14.20 47.43 -22.62
N PHE A 35 14.38 46.32 -23.35
CA PHE A 35 15.27 46.28 -24.52
C PHE A 35 14.84 47.29 -25.59
N TYR A 36 13.53 47.36 -25.87
CA TYR A 36 12.97 48.31 -26.82
C TYR A 36 13.17 49.77 -26.39
N LYS A 37 12.99 50.10 -25.10
CA LYS A 37 13.06 51.48 -24.60
C LYS A 37 14.47 51.99 -24.31
N TYR A 38 15.31 51.17 -23.69
CA TYR A 38 16.54 51.65 -23.06
C TYR A 38 17.80 51.03 -23.66
N LYS A 39 17.67 50.09 -24.62
CA LYS A 39 18.77 49.30 -25.20
C LYS A 39 19.74 48.72 -24.16
N THR A 40 19.32 48.62 -22.90
CA THR A 40 20.10 48.20 -21.75
C THR A 40 19.23 47.27 -20.92
N PHE A 41 19.86 46.28 -20.29
CA PHE A 41 19.15 45.18 -19.62
C PHE A 41 19.45 45.26 -18.11
N LYS A 42 18.52 45.73 -17.27
CA LYS A 42 18.73 45.79 -15.81
C LYS A 42 18.19 44.52 -15.14
N PHE A 43 19.08 43.74 -14.52
CA PHE A 43 18.97 42.28 -14.57
C PHE A 43 18.64 41.52 -13.26
N LEU A 44 18.58 42.12 -12.06
CA LEU A 44 18.94 41.36 -10.85
C LEU A 44 17.82 40.56 -10.13
N PRO A 45 16.70 41.14 -9.63
CA PRO A 45 15.72 40.38 -8.83
C PRO A 45 14.87 39.40 -9.65
N VAL A 46 14.62 39.74 -10.92
CA VAL A 46 13.85 38.94 -11.87
C VAL A 46 14.64 37.73 -12.40
N LYS A 47 15.97 37.80 -12.49
CA LYS A 47 16.82 36.63 -12.79
C LYS A 47 16.73 35.58 -11.67
N LEU A 48 16.70 36.01 -10.42
CA LEU A 48 16.72 35.12 -9.27
C LEU A 48 15.45 34.27 -9.19
N SER A 49 14.26 34.85 -9.37
CA SER A 49 13.00 34.10 -9.35
C SER A 49 12.86 33.14 -10.53
N LEU A 50 13.30 33.55 -11.73
CA LEU A 50 13.32 32.69 -12.92
C LEU A 50 14.23 31.47 -12.80
N ILE A 51 15.25 31.54 -11.95
CA ILE A 51 16.17 30.44 -11.69
C ILE A 51 15.68 29.60 -10.51
N LEU A 52 15.21 30.23 -9.43
CA LEU A 52 14.80 29.53 -8.21
C LEU A 52 13.58 28.63 -8.42
N ILE A 53 12.55 29.09 -9.14
CA ILE A 53 11.29 28.32 -9.26
C ILE A 53 11.51 27.02 -10.06
N PRO A 54 12.15 27.02 -11.24
CA PRO A 54 12.46 25.78 -11.95
C PRO A 54 13.40 24.87 -11.15
N LEU A 55 14.38 25.43 -10.44
CA LEU A 55 15.26 24.65 -9.57
C LEU A 55 14.48 23.94 -8.47
N LEU A 56 13.52 24.62 -7.84
CA LEU A 56 12.65 24.01 -6.83
C LEU A 56 11.78 22.91 -7.44
N VAL A 57 11.17 23.14 -8.61
CA VAL A 57 10.36 22.13 -9.30
C VAL A 57 11.19 20.89 -9.64
N ILE A 58 12.39 21.08 -10.19
CA ILE A 58 13.32 19.98 -10.47
C ILE A 58 13.66 19.26 -9.17
N TYR A 59 14.02 19.99 -8.11
CA TYR A 59 14.45 19.44 -6.83
C TYR A 59 13.36 18.61 -6.14
N PHE A 60 12.10 19.08 -6.15
CA PHE A 60 10.96 18.31 -5.63
C PHE A 60 10.55 17.15 -6.55
N GLY A 61 10.89 17.21 -7.84
CA GLY A 61 10.65 16.14 -8.81
C GLY A 61 11.66 14.99 -8.76
N ILE A 62 12.86 15.21 -8.20
CA ILE A 62 13.94 14.21 -8.10
C ILE A 62 13.46 12.85 -7.56
N PRO A 63 12.76 12.76 -6.41
CA PRO A 63 12.34 11.46 -5.87
C PRO A 63 11.44 10.68 -6.84
N PHE A 64 10.56 11.36 -7.56
CA PHE A 64 9.67 10.73 -8.54
C PHE A 64 10.41 10.30 -9.81
N TRP A 65 11.46 11.03 -10.20
CA TRP A 65 12.33 10.61 -11.29
C TRP A 65 13.06 9.30 -10.95
N PHE A 66 13.60 9.20 -9.73
CA PHE A 66 14.20 7.96 -9.26
C PHE A 66 13.19 6.82 -9.10
N LEU A 67 11.98 7.11 -8.61
CA LEU A 67 10.91 6.11 -8.56
C LEU A 67 10.55 5.59 -9.96
N GLY A 68 10.44 6.49 -10.96
CA GLY A 68 10.23 6.10 -12.35
C GLY A 68 11.39 5.27 -12.92
N ALA A 69 12.63 5.62 -12.57
CA ALA A 69 13.80 4.81 -12.92
C ALA A 69 13.76 3.42 -12.26
N ALA A 70 13.30 3.32 -11.02
CA ALA A 70 13.09 2.04 -10.34
C ALA A 70 12.08 1.17 -11.09
N TYR A 71 10.93 1.73 -11.48
CA TYR A 71 9.94 1.01 -12.27
C TYR A 71 10.45 0.57 -13.64
N ASN A 72 11.17 1.43 -14.35
CA ASN A 72 11.76 1.07 -15.64
C ASN A 72 12.81 -0.05 -15.53
N ASN A 73 13.43 -0.20 -14.36
CA ASN A 73 14.46 -1.20 -14.10
C ASN A 73 13.99 -2.31 -13.16
N TYR A 74 12.67 -2.52 -13.01
CA TYR A 74 12.13 -3.36 -11.93
C TYR A 74 12.69 -4.79 -11.92
N ASN A 75 13.04 -5.38 -13.08
CA ASN A 75 13.66 -6.70 -13.24
C ASN A 75 15.18 -6.75 -13.00
N SER A 76 15.79 -5.65 -12.58
CA SER A 76 17.23 -5.53 -12.37
C SER A 76 17.54 -5.28 -10.90
N GLU A 77 18.70 -5.77 -10.45
CA GLU A 77 19.27 -5.43 -9.14
C GLU A 77 19.42 -3.92 -8.92
N LYS A 78 19.46 -3.13 -10.01
CA LYS A 78 19.50 -1.66 -9.96
C LYS A 78 18.23 -1.04 -9.38
N ALA A 79 17.07 -1.69 -9.49
CA ALA A 79 15.79 -1.14 -9.02
C ALA A 79 15.85 -0.71 -7.55
N GLU A 80 16.44 -1.57 -6.72
CA GLU A 80 16.57 -1.33 -5.29
C GLU A 80 17.36 -0.05 -4.99
N SER A 81 18.46 0.18 -5.71
CA SER A 81 19.26 1.40 -5.59
C SER A 81 18.49 2.66 -5.98
N PHE A 82 17.58 2.57 -6.97
CA PHE A 82 16.73 3.68 -7.37
C PHE A 82 15.64 3.98 -6.33
N TYR A 83 15.06 2.97 -5.69
CA TYR A 83 14.18 3.18 -4.54
C TYR A 83 14.92 3.87 -3.39
N ASP A 84 16.16 3.48 -3.10
CA ASP A 84 16.98 4.13 -2.07
C ASP A 84 17.26 5.59 -2.39
N LEU A 85 17.57 5.91 -3.65
CA LEU A 85 17.76 7.28 -4.12
C LEU A 85 16.45 8.08 -4.04
N ALA A 86 15.31 7.49 -4.38
CA ALA A 86 14.01 8.12 -4.26
C ALA A 86 13.70 8.48 -2.78
N ILE A 87 13.92 7.55 -1.85
CA ILE A 87 13.76 7.77 -0.41
C ILE A 87 14.72 8.85 0.10
N LYS A 88 15.98 8.79 -0.30
CA LYS A 88 17.03 9.74 0.13
C LYS A 88 16.73 11.17 -0.31
N THR A 89 16.16 11.32 -1.50
CA THR A 89 15.85 12.62 -2.10
C THR A 89 14.45 13.13 -1.78
N ALA A 90 13.60 12.29 -1.16
CA ALA A 90 12.31 12.71 -0.64
C ALA A 90 12.48 13.60 0.61
N LEU A 91 12.15 14.88 0.47
CA LEU A 91 12.24 15.88 1.53
C LEU A 91 11.02 15.88 2.42
N MET A 92 9.84 15.75 1.82
CA MET A 92 8.57 15.77 2.53
C MET A 92 8.30 14.39 3.17
N PRO A 93 7.87 14.35 4.45
CA PRO A 93 7.54 13.09 5.12
C PRO A 93 6.51 12.24 4.35
N SER A 94 5.48 12.88 3.79
CA SER A 94 4.45 12.19 2.99
C SER A 94 5.01 11.53 1.74
N VAL A 95 5.91 12.22 1.01
CA VAL A 95 6.59 11.66 -0.15
C VAL A 95 7.54 10.55 0.27
N LYS A 96 8.28 10.72 1.37
CA LYS A 96 9.18 9.69 1.89
C LYS A 96 8.42 8.42 2.30
N ALA A 97 7.28 8.57 2.97
CA ALA A 97 6.40 7.44 3.30
C ALA A 97 5.94 6.71 2.03
N LEU A 98 5.49 7.45 1.00
CA LEU A 98 5.16 6.87 -0.31
C LEU A 98 6.33 6.08 -0.89
N MET A 99 7.55 6.63 -0.90
CA MET A 99 8.72 5.91 -1.45
C MET A 99 9.02 4.61 -0.69
N TYR A 100 8.87 4.59 0.63
CA TYR A 100 8.97 3.35 1.41
C TYR A 100 7.85 2.36 1.07
N ASN A 101 6.61 2.82 0.90
CA ASN A 101 5.50 1.97 0.49
C ASN A 101 5.77 1.30 -0.87
N GLU A 102 6.24 2.07 -1.85
CA GLU A 102 6.58 1.52 -3.17
C GLU A 102 7.77 0.55 -3.12
N LYS A 103 8.77 0.82 -2.28
CA LYS A 103 9.87 -0.11 -2.04
C LYS A 103 9.39 -1.42 -1.40
N GLY A 104 8.42 -1.35 -0.49
CA GLY A 104 7.76 -2.52 0.08
C GLY A 104 7.04 -3.36 -0.98
N ALA A 105 6.34 -2.71 -1.91
CA ALA A 105 5.67 -3.39 -3.02
C ALA A 105 6.66 -4.10 -3.95
N TYR A 106 7.79 -3.46 -4.23
CA TYR A 106 8.91 -4.09 -4.94
C TYR A 106 9.38 -5.36 -4.22
N TYR A 107 9.62 -5.31 -2.91
CA TYR A 107 10.05 -6.50 -2.16
C TYR A 107 9.02 -7.62 -2.16
N VAL A 108 7.72 -7.31 -2.13
CA VAL A 108 6.64 -8.32 -2.27
C VAL A 108 6.72 -9.04 -3.61
N LEU A 109 6.94 -8.31 -4.71
CA LEU A 109 7.05 -8.89 -6.06
C LEU A 109 8.20 -9.91 -6.17
N TYR A 110 9.29 -9.67 -5.43
CA TYR A 110 10.48 -10.53 -5.39
C TYR A 110 10.51 -11.49 -4.21
N PHE A 111 9.38 -11.64 -3.50
CA PHE A 111 9.25 -12.54 -2.35
C PHE A 111 10.29 -12.29 -1.24
N LYS A 112 10.78 -11.05 -1.11
CA LYS A 112 11.68 -10.62 -0.03
C LYS A 112 10.84 -10.19 1.19
N GLY A 113 10.32 -11.18 1.91
CA GLY A 113 9.28 -10.97 2.92
C GLY A 113 9.69 -10.05 4.07
N SER A 114 10.89 -10.25 4.63
CA SER A 114 11.36 -9.48 5.80
C SER A 114 11.63 -8.01 5.43
N GLU A 115 12.20 -7.78 4.26
CA GLU A 115 12.48 -6.45 3.72
C GLU A 115 11.19 -5.71 3.36
N ALA A 116 10.19 -6.42 2.82
CA ALA A 116 8.87 -5.87 2.56
C ALA A 116 8.21 -5.38 3.87
N ILE A 117 8.20 -6.21 4.92
CA ILE A 117 7.66 -5.83 6.24
C ILE A 117 8.37 -4.56 6.74
N ALA A 118 9.69 -4.54 6.75
CA ALA A 118 10.46 -3.39 7.24
C ALA A 118 10.14 -2.10 6.47
N ALA A 119 10.01 -2.17 5.14
CA ALA A 119 9.68 -1.02 4.32
C ALA A 119 8.25 -0.50 4.60
N TYR A 120 7.25 -1.38 4.70
CA TYR A 120 5.89 -0.96 5.02
C TYR A 120 5.74 -0.46 6.46
N GLU A 121 6.42 -1.08 7.44
CA GLU A 121 6.48 -0.58 8.81
C GLU A 121 7.07 0.84 8.84
N LYS A 122 8.15 1.09 8.10
CA LYS A 122 8.75 2.43 8.01
C LYS A 122 7.82 3.44 7.34
N SER A 123 7.13 3.05 6.29
CA SER A 123 6.09 3.88 5.65
C SER A 123 5.02 4.27 6.67
N TYR A 124 4.46 3.28 7.40
CA TYR A 124 3.42 3.49 8.41
C TYR A 124 3.92 4.27 9.64
N GLU A 125 5.19 4.14 10.01
CA GLU A 125 5.83 4.91 11.06
C GLU A 125 5.84 6.40 10.71
N ILE A 126 6.26 6.73 9.49
CA ILE A 126 6.35 8.11 8.99
C ILE A 126 4.95 8.70 8.81
N LYS A 127 4.03 7.92 8.27
CA LYS A 127 2.67 8.36 8.00
C LYS A 127 1.67 7.23 8.23
N LYS A 128 0.73 7.47 9.15
CA LYS A 128 -0.30 6.52 9.61
C LYS A 128 -1.41 6.32 8.57
N ASP A 129 -1.05 5.94 7.34
CA ASP A 129 -1.99 5.61 6.28
C ASP A 129 -2.34 4.11 6.28
N ASP A 130 -3.54 3.76 5.81
CA ASP A 130 -4.01 2.36 5.77
C ASP A 130 -3.34 1.51 4.68
N ALA A 131 -2.84 2.14 3.61
CA ALA A 131 -2.20 1.46 2.48
C ALA A 131 -1.09 0.46 2.91
N PRO A 132 -0.06 0.86 3.68
CA PRO A 132 0.95 -0.09 4.17
C PRO A 132 0.36 -1.15 5.12
N LEU A 133 -0.70 -0.83 5.87
CA LEU A 133 -1.32 -1.80 6.80
C LEU A 133 -1.99 -2.95 6.06
N HIS A 134 -2.61 -2.72 4.90
CA HIS A 134 -3.16 -3.80 4.08
C HIS A 134 -2.08 -4.82 3.69
N HIS A 135 -0.90 -4.35 3.31
CA HIS A 135 0.22 -5.22 2.96
C HIS A 135 0.84 -5.89 4.20
N LEU A 136 0.95 -5.17 5.32
CA LEU A 136 1.44 -5.73 6.58
C LEU A 136 0.52 -6.83 7.14
N CYS A 137 -0.81 -6.65 7.05
CA CYS A 137 -1.79 -7.68 7.42
C CYS A 137 -1.47 -9.00 6.69
N MET A 138 -1.30 -8.96 5.38
CA MET A 138 -0.92 -10.14 4.58
C MET A 138 0.47 -10.68 4.97
N LEU A 139 1.48 -9.82 5.05
CA LEU A 139 2.86 -10.26 5.29
C LEU A 139 3.06 -10.86 6.68
N TYR A 140 2.46 -10.30 7.72
CA TYR A 140 2.48 -10.91 9.06
C TYR A 140 1.75 -12.25 9.09
N THR A 141 0.66 -12.41 8.32
CA THR A 141 -0.03 -13.70 8.16
C THR A 141 0.93 -14.75 7.58
N ILE A 142 1.61 -14.40 6.48
CA ILE A 142 2.54 -15.30 5.80
C ILE A 142 3.73 -15.64 6.72
N LYS A 143 4.31 -14.64 7.38
CA LYS A 143 5.41 -14.81 8.33
C LYS A 143 5.04 -15.69 9.52
N GLY A 144 3.78 -15.72 9.92
CA GLY A 144 3.30 -16.45 11.09
C GLY A 144 3.21 -15.61 12.37
N ASP A 145 3.37 -14.29 12.26
CA ASP A 145 3.21 -13.35 13.37
C ASP A 145 1.70 -13.07 13.61
N TYR A 146 0.94 -14.13 13.93
CA TYR A 146 -0.53 -14.09 13.89
C TYR A 146 -1.16 -13.02 14.79
N ASP A 147 -0.62 -12.77 15.98
CA ASP A 147 -1.16 -11.73 16.88
C ASP A 147 -1.03 -10.33 16.28
N LYS A 148 0.12 -10.03 15.65
CA LYS A 148 0.33 -8.77 14.91
C LYS A 148 -0.58 -8.71 13.68
N ALA A 149 -0.72 -9.82 12.97
CA ALA A 149 -1.57 -9.91 11.80
C ALA A 149 -3.03 -9.63 12.14
N VAL A 150 -3.60 -10.28 13.17
CA VAL A 150 -4.97 -10.04 13.63
C VAL A 150 -5.21 -8.56 13.90
N GLY A 151 -4.36 -7.91 14.70
CA GLY A 151 -4.50 -6.49 15.02
C GLY A 151 -4.46 -5.59 13.78
N THR A 152 -3.52 -5.87 12.87
CA THR A 152 -3.32 -5.10 11.63
C THR A 152 -4.49 -5.28 10.65
N CYS A 153 -4.99 -6.52 10.50
CA CYS A 153 -6.11 -6.83 9.62
C CYS A 153 -7.42 -6.24 10.14
N VAL A 154 -7.68 -6.27 11.45
CA VAL A 154 -8.86 -5.62 12.04
C VAL A 154 -8.81 -4.11 11.85
N GLN A 155 -7.64 -3.48 12.02
CA GLN A 155 -7.49 -2.04 11.81
C GLN A 155 -7.87 -1.60 10.38
N THR A 156 -7.66 -2.48 9.41
CA THR A 156 -7.95 -2.23 7.99
C THR A 156 -9.28 -2.83 7.52
N SER A 157 -10.14 -3.25 8.46
CA SER A 157 -11.43 -3.92 8.19
C SER A 157 -11.33 -5.19 7.36
N HIS A 158 -10.19 -5.87 7.37
CA HIS A 158 -9.98 -7.20 6.78
C HIS A 158 -10.33 -8.29 7.80
N ASN A 159 -11.56 -8.29 8.32
CA ASN A 159 -11.93 -9.20 9.42
C ASN A 159 -11.88 -10.68 9.00
N GLN A 160 -12.16 -10.98 7.72
CA GLN A 160 -11.99 -12.33 7.20
C GLN A 160 -10.54 -12.83 7.36
N MET A 161 -9.56 -12.01 7.00
CA MET A 161 -8.14 -12.34 7.17
C MET A 161 -7.74 -12.40 8.66
N ALA A 162 -8.28 -11.51 9.49
CA ALA A 162 -8.07 -11.56 10.94
C ALA A 162 -8.65 -12.85 11.56
N ALA A 163 -9.79 -13.34 11.08
CA ALA A 163 -10.36 -14.61 11.50
C ALA A 163 -9.48 -15.78 11.07
N ILE A 164 -8.96 -15.76 9.83
CA ILE A 164 -7.99 -16.76 9.35
C ILE A 164 -6.72 -16.78 10.21
N ASN A 165 -6.17 -15.62 10.56
CA ASN A 165 -5.02 -15.56 11.48
C ASN A 165 -5.34 -16.13 12.87
N SER A 166 -6.56 -15.89 13.36
CA SER A 166 -7.02 -16.46 14.63
C SER A 166 -7.18 -17.98 14.54
N ILE A 167 -7.61 -18.53 13.38
CA ILE A 167 -7.64 -19.96 13.09
C ILE A 167 -6.22 -20.54 13.12
N LEU A 168 -5.27 -19.89 12.42
CA LEU A 168 -3.86 -20.32 12.38
C LEU A 168 -3.18 -20.27 13.76
N ASN A 169 -3.62 -19.34 14.62
CA ASN A 169 -3.20 -19.29 16.03
C ASN A 169 -4.02 -20.21 16.95
N LYS A 170 -4.89 -21.06 16.40
CA LYS A 170 -5.78 -22.00 17.11
C LYS A 170 -6.71 -21.34 18.13
N ASN A 171 -6.96 -20.03 17.99
CA ASN A 171 -7.88 -19.26 18.80
C ASN A 171 -9.25 -19.15 18.11
N TYR A 172 -9.98 -20.26 18.08
CA TYR A 172 -11.27 -20.37 17.40
C TYR A 172 -12.37 -19.48 17.99
N THR A 173 -12.28 -19.16 19.28
CA THR A 173 -13.20 -18.21 19.93
C THR A 173 -13.02 -16.80 19.38
N LEU A 174 -11.76 -16.34 19.29
CA LEU A 174 -11.46 -15.04 18.68
C LEU A 174 -11.83 -15.04 17.19
N ALA A 175 -11.48 -16.12 16.46
CA ALA A 175 -11.82 -16.25 15.05
C ALA A 175 -13.33 -16.09 14.81
N LEU A 176 -14.15 -16.76 15.64
CA LEU A 176 -15.62 -16.67 15.56
C LEU A 176 -16.12 -15.26 15.84
N ASN A 177 -15.58 -14.59 16.86
CA ASN A 177 -15.97 -13.23 17.22
C ASN A 177 -15.65 -12.23 16.10
N VAL A 178 -14.46 -12.36 15.51
CA VAL A 178 -13.98 -11.47 14.44
C VAL A 178 -14.80 -11.69 13.17
N ILE A 179 -15.00 -12.93 12.72
CA ILE A 179 -15.77 -13.17 11.48
C ILE A 179 -17.24 -12.74 11.62
N ASN A 180 -17.82 -12.84 12.82
CA ASN A 180 -19.19 -12.40 13.08
C ASN A 180 -19.41 -10.89 12.91
N VAL A 181 -18.34 -10.08 12.84
CA VAL A 181 -18.45 -8.67 12.46
C VAL A 181 -18.99 -8.54 11.03
N GLU A 182 -18.56 -9.39 10.10
CA GLU A 182 -19.03 -9.36 8.70
C GLU A 182 -20.51 -9.70 8.58
N PHE A 183 -21.04 -10.50 9.50
CA PHE A 183 -22.46 -10.86 9.54
C PHE A 183 -23.35 -9.80 10.17
N LYS A 184 -22.77 -8.74 10.75
CA LYS A 184 -23.53 -7.54 11.11
C LYS A 184 -23.77 -6.66 9.88
N ASN A 185 -22.98 -6.83 8.83
CA ASN A 185 -23.21 -6.19 7.55
C ASN A 185 -24.36 -6.92 6.83
N GLU A 186 -25.18 -6.21 6.05
CA GLU A 186 -26.36 -6.80 5.39
C GLU A 186 -26.02 -7.79 4.26
N GLN A 187 -24.74 -7.92 3.87
CA GLN A 187 -24.31 -8.69 2.71
C GLN A 187 -23.03 -9.52 2.97
N PRO A 188 -23.07 -10.51 3.88
CA PRO A 188 -21.96 -11.45 4.05
C PRO A 188 -21.72 -12.27 2.77
N THR A 189 -20.46 -12.49 2.43
CA THR A 189 -20.05 -13.19 1.22
C THR A 189 -20.00 -14.71 1.43
N CYS A 190 -19.94 -15.48 0.35
CA CYS A 190 -19.76 -16.94 0.45
C CYS A 190 -18.50 -17.34 1.22
N TRP A 191 -17.44 -16.54 1.18
CA TRP A 191 -16.20 -16.77 1.92
C TRP A 191 -16.37 -16.51 3.42
N ASP A 192 -17.21 -15.55 3.81
CA ASP A 192 -17.48 -15.28 5.23
C ASP A 192 -18.22 -16.46 5.87
N TYR A 193 -19.21 -17.02 5.15
CA TYR A 193 -19.86 -18.27 5.54
C TYR A 193 -18.86 -19.43 5.60
N ALA A 194 -18.01 -19.61 4.59
CA ALA A 194 -17.04 -20.70 4.54
C ALA A 194 -16.02 -20.64 5.70
N VAL A 195 -15.48 -19.45 6.00
CA VAL A 195 -14.56 -19.22 7.11
C VAL A 195 -15.25 -19.53 8.45
N ARG A 196 -16.50 -19.07 8.64
CA ARG A 196 -17.24 -19.34 9.87
C ARG A 196 -17.60 -20.83 10.01
N GLY A 197 -17.96 -21.49 8.91
CA GLY A 197 -18.15 -22.94 8.84
C GLY A 197 -16.89 -23.68 9.27
N TYR A 198 -15.72 -23.29 8.75
CA TYR A 198 -14.43 -23.86 9.15
C TYR A 198 -14.20 -23.75 10.67
N ILE A 199 -14.53 -22.59 11.25
CA ILE A 199 -14.42 -22.36 12.69
C ILE A 199 -15.39 -23.27 13.46
N TYR A 200 -16.63 -23.43 13.00
CA TYR A 200 -17.59 -24.33 13.62
C TYR A 200 -17.17 -25.80 13.58
N ARG A 201 -16.54 -26.25 12.50
CA ARG A 201 -15.94 -27.59 12.41
C ARG A 201 -14.89 -27.79 13.52
N ALA A 202 -13.97 -26.84 13.67
CA ALA A 202 -12.94 -26.91 14.70
C ALA A 202 -13.50 -26.86 16.13
N LEU A 203 -14.64 -26.19 16.33
CA LEU A 203 -15.37 -26.15 17.61
C LEU A 203 -16.30 -27.35 17.83
N GLY A 204 -16.32 -28.35 16.93
CA GLY A 204 -17.18 -29.53 17.03
C GLY A 204 -18.67 -29.27 16.79
N ARG A 205 -19.04 -28.11 16.23
CA ARG A 205 -20.45 -27.71 15.99
C ARG A 205 -20.90 -28.14 14.59
N LYS A 206 -21.07 -29.45 14.39
CA LYS A 206 -21.32 -30.07 13.08
C LYS A 206 -22.51 -29.42 12.34
N ASP A 207 -23.66 -29.28 12.98
CA ASP A 207 -24.86 -28.73 12.31
C ASP A 207 -24.66 -27.32 11.77
N ARG A 208 -23.91 -26.48 12.50
CA ARG A 208 -23.59 -25.11 12.06
C ARG A 208 -22.53 -25.09 10.96
N PHE A 209 -21.56 -26.00 11.02
CA PHE A 209 -20.59 -26.19 9.96
C PHE A 209 -21.27 -26.53 8.63
N GLU A 210 -22.13 -27.55 8.60
CA GLU A 210 -22.85 -27.95 7.38
C GLU A 210 -23.73 -26.80 6.88
N SER A 211 -24.50 -26.16 7.78
CA SER A 211 -25.38 -25.05 7.40
C SER A 211 -24.64 -23.84 6.81
N ASP A 212 -23.46 -23.47 7.34
CA ASP A 212 -22.66 -22.37 6.80
C ASP A 212 -22.07 -22.75 5.43
N PHE A 213 -21.57 -23.98 5.27
CA PHE A 213 -21.04 -24.43 3.98
C PHE A 213 -22.12 -24.60 2.91
N ASP A 214 -23.31 -25.09 3.25
CA ASP A 214 -24.46 -25.13 2.35
C ASP A 214 -24.79 -23.73 1.83
N THR A 215 -24.79 -22.74 2.72
CA THR A 215 -25.00 -21.34 2.33
C THR A 215 -23.87 -20.83 1.43
N ALA A 216 -22.62 -21.13 1.76
CA ALA A 216 -21.48 -20.75 0.96
C ALA A 216 -21.53 -21.36 -0.46
N PHE A 217 -21.89 -22.64 -0.59
CA PHE A 217 -22.02 -23.32 -1.89
C PHE A 217 -23.20 -22.79 -2.71
N ASN A 218 -24.30 -22.40 -2.06
CA ASN A 218 -25.43 -21.76 -2.74
C ASN A 218 -25.07 -20.38 -3.30
N LEU A 219 -24.29 -19.59 -2.56
CA LEU A 219 -23.84 -18.25 -2.99
C LEU A 219 -22.73 -18.32 -4.06
N CYS A 220 -21.83 -19.28 -3.96
CA CYS A 220 -20.69 -19.46 -4.87
C CYS A 220 -20.69 -20.89 -5.46
N PRO A 221 -21.65 -21.20 -6.33
CA PRO A 221 -21.76 -22.53 -6.91
C PRO A 221 -20.53 -22.86 -7.77
N LYS A 222 -20.08 -24.12 -7.73
CA LYS A 222 -18.95 -24.65 -8.52
C LYS A 222 -17.59 -24.01 -8.24
N ASN A 223 -17.36 -23.54 -7.01
CA ASN A 223 -16.05 -23.05 -6.58
C ASN A 223 -15.20 -24.21 -6.03
N ASP A 224 -14.15 -24.61 -6.75
CA ASP A 224 -13.27 -25.71 -6.36
C ASP A 224 -12.49 -25.43 -5.07
N LYS A 225 -12.05 -24.18 -4.85
CA LYS A 225 -11.35 -23.79 -3.61
C LYS A 225 -12.25 -23.86 -2.39
N LEU A 226 -13.54 -23.52 -2.56
CA LEU A 226 -14.52 -23.66 -1.49
C LEU A 226 -14.74 -25.13 -1.11
N ARG A 227 -14.75 -26.02 -2.12
CA ARG A 227 -14.82 -27.47 -1.90
C ARG A 227 -13.58 -28.00 -1.20
N GLU A 228 -12.40 -27.56 -1.62
CA GLU A 228 -11.14 -27.90 -0.97
C GLU A 228 -11.13 -27.46 0.51
N LEU A 229 -11.60 -26.24 0.80
CA LEU A 229 -11.73 -25.74 2.17
C LEU A 229 -12.71 -26.58 3.03
N TYR A 230 -13.82 -27.04 2.43
CA TYR A 230 -14.80 -27.92 3.07
C TYR A 230 -14.18 -29.28 3.42
N GLU A 231 -13.44 -29.88 2.49
CA GLU A 231 -12.87 -31.22 2.62
C GLU A 231 -11.61 -31.24 3.50
N ASN A 232 -10.81 -30.17 3.48
CA ASN A 232 -9.51 -30.12 4.15
C ASN A 232 -9.56 -29.35 5.49
N SER A 233 -9.32 -30.04 6.60
CA SER A 233 -9.24 -29.45 7.95
C SER A 233 -7.95 -28.70 8.26
N SER A 234 -6.97 -28.76 7.38
CA SER A 234 -5.65 -28.14 7.49
C SER A 234 -5.38 -27.12 6.38
N TYR A 235 -6.40 -26.79 5.57
CA TYR A 235 -6.28 -25.94 4.37
C TYR A 235 -5.46 -24.65 4.61
N TYR A 236 -5.79 -23.89 5.64
CA TYR A 236 -5.09 -22.62 5.91
C TYR A 236 -3.64 -22.86 6.36
N GLU A 237 -3.37 -23.88 7.18
CA GLU A 237 -2.00 -24.17 7.61
C GLU A 237 -1.11 -24.59 6.43
N GLU A 238 -1.63 -25.43 5.54
CA GLU A 238 -0.92 -25.87 4.34
C GLU A 238 -0.65 -24.68 3.39
N TYR A 239 -1.70 -23.89 3.11
CA TYR A 239 -1.61 -22.73 2.23
C TYR A 239 -0.58 -21.70 2.71
N TYR A 240 -0.62 -21.31 3.99
CA TYR A 240 0.31 -20.32 4.51
C TYR A 240 1.70 -20.88 4.78
N THR A 241 1.86 -22.19 4.98
CA THR A 241 3.18 -22.83 5.04
C THR A 241 3.89 -22.76 3.68
N ASP A 242 3.18 -23.00 2.58
CA ASP A 242 3.76 -22.88 1.23
C ASP A 242 4.15 -21.42 0.92
N LEU A 243 3.25 -20.47 1.21
CA LEU A 243 3.54 -19.05 1.04
C LEU A 243 4.73 -18.59 1.89
N ARG A 244 4.84 -19.06 3.14
CA ARG A 244 5.96 -18.69 4.02
C ARG A 244 7.30 -19.07 3.41
N LYS A 245 7.41 -20.28 2.87
CA LYS A 245 8.61 -20.76 2.17
C LYS A 245 8.91 -19.89 0.96
N LYS A 246 7.88 -19.52 0.19
CA LYS A 246 8.02 -18.67 -0.99
C LYS A 246 8.60 -17.30 -0.65
N PHE A 247 8.13 -16.70 0.44
CA PHE A 247 8.57 -15.39 0.94
C PHE A 247 9.88 -15.41 1.75
N HIS A 248 10.54 -16.57 1.84
CA HIS A 248 11.80 -16.74 2.57
C HIS A 248 11.71 -16.28 4.04
N PHE A 249 10.57 -16.51 4.67
CA PHE A 249 10.36 -16.30 6.11
C PHE A 249 10.75 -17.51 6.94
#